data_AF-A0A9E5RER1-F1
#
_entry.id   AF-A0A9E5RER1-F1
#
_cell.length_a   1.000
_cell.length_b   1.000
_cell.length_c   1.000
_cell.angle_alpha   90.00
_cell.angle_beta   90.00
_cell.angle_gamma   90.00
#
_symmetry.space_group_name_H-M   'P 1'
#
loop_
_entity.id
_entity.type
_entity.pdbx_description
1 polymer ?
#
loop_
_entity_poly.entity_id
_entity_poly.type
_entity_poly.pdbx_seq_one_letter_code
_entity_poly.pdbx_strand_id
1 'polypeptide(L)'
;MTYMITSQCIECHRCESLCPTGAITRNEHQYQINSERCNDCVGHYAVPQCWAACPTNGGCVPNLATLPHSLAEKPSSDYWDNWFYTYEHLVSRLNANQPSAYWQRWFDTYSQALTKQLQTPTSVGANV
;
A
#
# COMPACT_ATOMS: atom_id res chain seq x y z
N MET A 1 1.03 11.78 -15.16
CA MET A 1 -0.28 11.70 -14.48
C MET A 1 -0.13 12.36 -13.12
N THR A 2 -0.54 13.62 -12.99
CA THR A 2 -0.27 14.38 -11.77
C THR A 2 -1.05 13.81 -10.57
N TYR A 3 -0.49 13.87 -9.36
CA TYR A 3 -1.18 13.50 -8.12
C TYR A 3 -1.84 14.72 -7.43
N MET A 4 -2.85 14.48 -6.61
CA MET A 4 -3.51 15.51 -5.79
C MET A 4 -3.71 15.05 -4.34
N ILE A 5 -3.77 16.00 -3.42
CA ILE A 5 -4.14 15.76 -2.01
C ILE A 5 -5.65 15.88 -1.87
N THR A 6 -6.27 14.96 -1.15
CA THR A 6 -7.72 14.96 -0.90
C THR A 6 -8.03 15.33 0.55
N SER A 7 -9.31 15.49 0.87
CA SER A 7 -9.80 15.66 2.24
C SER A 7 -9.55 14.47 3.17
N GLN A 8 -9.09 13.33 2.65
CA GLN A 8 -8.66 12.17 3.47
C GLN A 8 -7.21 12.30 3.96
N CYS A 9 -6.55 13.42 3.70
CA CYS A 9 -5.26 13.75 4.27
C CYS A 9 -5.41 14.04 5.77
N ILE A 10 -4.62 13.33 6.59
CA ILE A 10 -4.58 13.50 8.05
C ILE A 10 -3.34 14.29 8.51
N GLU A 11 -2.71 15.02 7.60
CA GLU A 11 -1.51 15.85 7.86
C GLU A 11 -0.35 15.14 8.55
N CYS A 12 -0.15 13.83 8.32
CA CYS A 12 0.90 13.05 8.97
C CYS A 12 2.35 13.39 8.56
N HIS A 13 2.57 14.43 7.75
CA HIS A 13 3.87 14.92 7.24
C HIS A 13 4.73 13.94 6.43
N ARG A 14 4.31 12.69 6.24
CA ARG A 14 5.11 11.63 5.62
C ARG A 14 5.38 11.81 4.13
N CYS A 15 4.42 12.35 3.39
CA CYS A 15 4.56 12.50 1.93
C CYS A 15 5.52 13.63 1.52
N GLU A 16 5.66 14.66 2.36
CA GLU A 16 6.50 15.83 2.09
C GLU A 16 7.98 15.47 1.98
N SER A 17 8.50 14.70 2.95
CA SER A 17 9.91 14.29 2.98
C SER A 17 10.27 13.25 1.92
N LEU A 18 9.29 12.55 1.37
CA LEU A 18 9.49 11.52 0.35
C LEU A 18 9.44 12.05 -1.08
N CYS A 19 8.98 13.28 -1.30
CA CYS A 19 8.85 13.84 -2.62
C CYS A 19 10.22 14.31 -3.16
N PRO A 20 10.79 13.66 -4.19
CA PRO A 20 12.14 13.95 -4.65
C PRO A 20 12.27 15.32 -5.31
N THR A 21 11.20 15.85 -5.88
CA THR A 21 11.18 17.16 -6.55
C THR A 21 10.72 18.30 -5.65
N GLY A 22 10.36 18.02 -4.39
CA GLY A 22 9.79 18.99 -3.47
C GLY A 22 8.48 19.59 -3.98
N ALA A 23 7.67 18.80 -4.71
CA ALA A 23 6.38 19.24 -5.25
C ALA A 23 5.28 19.36 -4.18
N ILE A 24 5.46 18.74 -3.01
CA ILE A 24 4.47 18.72 -1.93
C ILE A 24 4.81 19.80 -0.92
N THR A 25 3.86 20.70 -0.63
CA THR A 25 4.02 21.79 0.35
C THR A 25 2.79 21.90 1.24
N ARG A 26 2.98 22.35 2.48
CA ARG A 26 1.89 22.64 3.42
C ARG A 26 1.48 24.12 3.37
N ASN A 27 0.19 24.39 3.21
CA ASN A 27 -0.41 25.71 3.41
C ASN A 27 -1.09 25.78 4.79
N GLU A 28 -1.81 26.85 5.09
CA GLU A 28 -2.50 27.07 6.38
C GLU A 28 -3.61 26.04 6.70
N HIS A 29 -4.14 25.34 5.69
CA HIS A 29 -5.32 24.47 5.85
C HIS A 29 -5.13 23.01 5.41
N GLN A 30 -4.15 22.72 4.56
CA GLN A 30 -3.87 21.36 4.07
C GLN A 30 -2.56 21.30 3.28
N TYR A 31 -2.12 20.07 3.01
CA TYR A 31 -1.09 19.79 2.01
C TYR A 31 -1.61 20.00 0.58
N GLN A 32 -0.73 20.46 -0.30
CA GLN A 32 -0.97 20.59 -1.73
C GLN A 32 0.19 20.04 -2.56
N ILE A 33 -0.09 19.65 -3.80
CA ILE A 33 0.92 19.20 -4.77
C ILE A 33 0.97 20.23 -5.90
N ASN A 34 2.15 20.80 -6.14
CA ASN A 34 2.41 21.64 -7.31
C ASN A 34 2.54 20.73 -8.55
N SER A 35 1.59 20.87 -9.48
CA SER A 35 1.51 20.05 -10.69
C SER A 35 2.70 20.24 -11.64
N GLU A 36 3.30 21.43 -11.68
CA GLU A 36 4.45 21.75 -12.54
C GLU A 36 5.74 21.09 -12.03
N ARG A 37 5.82 20.82 -10.73
CA ARG A 37 6.98 20.16 -10.10
C ARG A 37 6.81 18.66 -9.94
N CYS A 38 5.58 18.16 -9.98
CA CYS A 38 5.29 16.74 -9.84
C CYS A 38 5.67 16.00 -11.12
N ASN A 39 6.64 15.10 -11.04
CA ASN A 39 7.12 14.29 -12.15
C ASN A 39 6.80 12.79 -11.96
N ASP A 40 5.80 12.47 -11.14
CA ASP A 40 5.40 11.10 -10.81
C ASP A 40 6.54 10.25 -10.21
N CYS A 41 7.51 10.90 -9.56
CA CYS A 41 8.75 10.30 -9.07
C CYS A 41 9.64 9.66 -10.17
N VAL A 42 9.38 9.93 -11.45
CA VAL A 42 10.17 9.43 -12.58
C VAL A 42 11.62 9.88 -12.43
N GLY A 43 12.55 8.94 -12.65
CA GLY A 43 13.99 9.17 -12.48
C GLY A 43 14.50 9.04 -11.04
N HIS A 44 13.61 8.87 -10.05
CA HIS A 44 13.99 8.64 -8.65
C HIS A 44 13.48 7.30 -8.11
N TYR A 45 12.22 6.97 -8.38
CA TYR A 45 11.56 5.76 -7.89
C TYR A 45 10.68 5.13 -8.97
N ALA A 46 10.47 3.82 -8.89
CA ALA A 46 9.56 3.11 -9.80
C ALA A 46 8.07 3.36 -9.50
N VAL A 47 7.75 3.78 -8.27
CA VAL A 47 6.38 4.07 -7.81
C VAL A 47 6.30 5.43 -7.12
N PRO A 48 5.18 6.15 -7.24
CA PRO A 48 4.98 7.43 -6.56
C PRO A 48 4.95 7.28 -5.03
N GLN A 49 5.97 7.85 -4.37
CA GLN A 49 6.21 7.64 -2.95
C GLN A 49 5.14 8.27 -2.06
N CYS A 50 4.59 9.42 -2.47
CA CYS A 50 3.54 10.12 -1.73
C CYS A 50 2.24 9.29 -1.62
N TRP A 51 1.93 8.48 -2.62
CA TRP A 51 0.81 7.55 -2.60
C TRP A 51 1.15 6.28 -1.82
N ALA A 52 2.30 5.66 -2.10
CA ALA A 52 2.73 4.41 -1.47
C ALA A 52 2.91 4.52 0.05
N ALA A 53 3.30 5.69 0.54
CA ALA A 53 3.52 5.93 1.97
C ALA A 53 2.31 6.55 2.69
N CYS A 54 1.19 6.77 1.99
CA CYS A 54 0.01 7.42 2.56
C CYS A 54 -0.72 6.46 3.51
N PRO A 55 -0.82 6.74 4.82
CA PRO A 55 -1.43 5.81 5.78
C PRO A 55 -2.95 5.65 5.58
N THR A 56 -3.61 6.62 4.94
CA THR A 56 -5.05 6.56 4.67
C THR A 56 -5.36 5.98 3.28
N ASN A 57 -4.35 5.67 2.47
CA ASN A 57 -4.44 5.23 1.07
C ASN A 57 -5.21 6.16 0.11
N GLY A 58 -5.89 7.19 0.61
CA GLY A 58 -6.65 8.14 -0.20
C GLY A 58 -6.32 9.61 0.09
N GLY A 59 -5.40 9.91 0.99
CA GLY A 59 -4.93 11.28 1.23
C GLY A 59 -4.12 11.87 0.06
N CYS A 60 -3.43 11.04 -0.73
CA CYS A 60 -2.75 11.42 -1.96
C CYS A 60 -3.15 10.43 -3.06
N VAL A 61 -3.75 10.90 -4.15
CA VAL A 61 -4.30 10.03 -5.21
C VAL A 61 -3.98 10.57 -6.60
N PRO A 62 -3.96 9.71 -7.64
CA PRO A 62 -3.85 10.17 -9.02
C PRO A 62 -4.97 11.15 -9.35
N ASN A 63 -4.62 12.29 -9.96
CA ASN A 63 -5.60 13.24 -10.46
C ASN A 63 -6.18 12.71 -11.77
N LEU A 64 -7.35 12.07 -11.68
CA LEU A 64 -8.07 11.50 -12.82
C LEU A 64 -8.46 12.55 -13.87
N ALA A 65 -8.52 13.83 -13.52
CA ALA A 65 -8.77 14.91 -14.48
C ALA A 65 -7.60 15.13 -15.46
N THR A 66 -6.41 14.61 -15.14
CA THR A 66 -5.23 14.66 -16.02
C THR A 66 -5.04 13.39 -16.86
N LEU A 67 -5.94 12.41 -16.74
CA LEU A 67 -5.93 11.24 -17.61
C LEU A 67 -6.46 11.63 -18.99
N PRO A 68 -5.85 11.12 -20.09
CA PRO A 68 -6.41 11.31 -21.42
C PRO A 68 -7.85 10.81 -21.46
N HIS A 69 -8.74 11.55 -22.12
CA HIS A 69 -10.17 11.23 -22.22
C HIS A 69 -10.48 9.83 -22.78
N SER A 70 -9.49 9.14 -23.39
CA SER A 70 -9.56 7.73 -23.78
C SER A 70 -9.57 6.74 -22.61
N LEU A 71 -9.28 7.20 -21.38
CA LEU A 71 -9.48 6.47 -20.12
C LEU A 71 -10.65 7.05 -19.30
N ALA A 72 -11.29 8.12 -19.81
CA ALA A 72 -12.48 8.74 -19.25
C ALA A 72 -13.76 8.17 -19.87
N GLU A 73 -13.71 6.95 -20.42
CA GLU A 73 -14.93 6.19 -20.67
C GLU A 73 -15.53 5.80 -19.33
N LYS A 74 -16.63 6.49 -19.01
CA LYS A 74 -17.67 6.14 -18.03
C LYS A 74 -17.50 4.72 -17.46
N PRO A 75 -17.24 4.53 -16.15
CA PRO A 75 -17.15 3.20 -15.56
C PRO A 75 -18.55 2.60 -15.46
N SER A 76 -18.96 1.89 -16.50
CA SER A 76 -19.97 0.83 -16.43
C SER A 76 -19.38 -0.33 -17.22
N SER A 77 -18.68 -1.28 -16.62
CA SER A 77 -19.16 -2.22 -15.61
C SER A 77 -18.05 -2.50 -14.60
N ASP A 78 -18.33 -2.16 -13.35
CA ASP A 78 -17.64 -2.51 -12.10
C ASP A 78 -16.15 -2.84 -12.18
N TYR A 79 -15.33 -1.81 -11.90
CA TYR A 79 -13.92 -1.94 -11.50
C TYR A 79 -13.69 -3.08 -10.51
N TRP A 80 -14.64 -3.25 -9.57
CA TRP A 80 -14.62 -4.33 -8.60
C TRP A 80 -14.72 -5.71 -9.26
N ASP A 81 -15.54 -5.91 -10.27
CA ASP A 81 -15.66 -7.20 -10.96
C ASP A 81 -14.35 -7.56 -11.69
N ASN A 82 -13.72 -6.58 -12.34
CA ASN A 82 -12.43 -6.82 -13.00
C ASN A 82 -11.30 -7.06 -11.98
N TRP A 83 -11.32 -6.32 -10.87
CA TRP A 83 -10.36 -6.51 -9.78
C TRP A 83 -10.54 -7.87 -9.10
N PHE A 84 -11.77 -8.25 -8.76
CA PHE A 84 -12.09 -9.55 -8.15
C PHE A 84 -11.75 -10.69 -9.10
N TYR A 85 -12.08 -10.58 -10.40
CA TYR A 85 -11.69 -11.58 -11.39
C TYR A 85 -10.17 -11.77 -11.46
N THR A 86 -9.43 -10.66 -11.49
CA THR A 86 -7.96 -10.69 -11.53
C THR A 86 -7.37 -11.27 -10.24
N TYR A 87 -7.89 -10.86 -9.08
CA TYR A 87 -7.46 -11.31 -7.77
C TYR A 87 -7.70 -12.82 -7.59
N GLU A 88 -8.93 -13.29 -7.82
CA GLU A 88 -9.29 -14.70 -7.69
C GLU A 88 -8.48 -15.59 -8.65
N HIS A 89 -8.20 -15.09 -9.87
CA HIS A 89 -7.35 -15.81 -10.82
C HIS A 89 -5.90 -15.92 -10.33
N LEU A 90 -5.34 -14.88 -9.72
CA LEU A 90 -3.97 -14.92 -9.18
C LEU A 90 -3.88 -15.80 -7.93
N VAL A 91 -4.86 -15.71 -7.04
CA VAL A 91 -4.96 -16.56 -5.84
C VAL A 91 -5.13 -18.02 -6.23
N SER A 92 -5.97 -18.33 -7.22
CA SER A 92 -6.12 -19.69 -7.75
C SER A 92 -4.79 -20.23 -8.28
N ARG A 93 -4.01 -19.43 -9.02
CA ARG A 93 -2.66 -19.85 -9.48
C ARG A 93 -1.68 -20.05 -8.33
N LEU A 94 -1.71 -19.17 -7.33
CA LEU A 94 -0.86 -19.30 -6.13
C LEU A 94 -1.20 -20.57 -5.35
N ASN A 95 -2.49 -20.90 -5.21
CA ASN A 95 -2.96 -22.09 -4.50
C ASN A 95 -2.81 -23.37 -5.33
N ALA A 96 -2.88 -23.28 -6.66
CA ALA A 96 -2.65 -24.40 -7.58
C ALA A 96 -1.17 -24.76 -7.70
N ASN A 97 -0.27 -23.78 -7.52
CA ASN A 97 1.11 -24.05 -7.20
C ASN A 97 1.16 -24.57 -5.76
N GLN A 98 1.04 -25.89 -5.63
CA GLN A 98 1.26 -26.60 -4.37
C GLN A 98 2.50 -25.99 -3.69
N PRO A 99 2.37 -25.48 -2.45
CA PRO A 99 3.52 -25.05 -1.69
C PRO A 99 4.52 -26.19 -1.75
N SER A 100 5.75 -25.94 -2.23
CA SER A 100 6.77 -26.97 -2.21
C SER A 100 6.75 -27.58 -0.81
N ALA A 101 6.72 -28.91 -0.68
CA ALA A 101 6.58 -29.59 0.62
C ALA A 101 7.53 -29.05 1.71
N TYR A 102 8.63 -28.42 1.28
CA TYR A 102 9.51 -27.57 2.08
C TYR A 102 8.80 -26.48 2.90
N TRP A 103 7.97 -25.62 2.28
CA TRP A 103 7.35 -24.47 2.95
C TRP A 103 6.25 -24.88 3.95
N GLN A 104 5.45 -25.90 3.61
CA GLN A 104 4.51 -26.51 4.55
C GLN A 104 5.24 -27.08 5.76
N ARG A 105 6.27 -27.90 5.53
CA ARG A 105 7.06 -28.49 6.61
C ARG A 105 7.78 -27.45 7.46
N TRP A 106 8.30 -26.39 6.85
CA TRP A 106 8.91 -25.28 7.56
C TRP A 106 7.89 -24.55 8.45
N PHE A 107 6.72 -24.20 7.90
CA PHE A 107 5.67 -23.51 8.64
C PHE A 107 5.12 -24.35 9.80
N ASP A 108 4.90 -25.64 9.59
CA ASP A 108 4.46 -26.57 10.64
C ASP A 108 5.49 -26.69 11.77
N THR A 109 6.77 -26.80 11.41
CA THR A 109 7.86 -26.88 12.41
C THR A 109 7.95 -25.59 13.22
N TYR A 110 7.89 -24.44 12.54
CA TYR A 110 8.00 -23.14 13.18
C TYR A 110 6.81 -22.83 14.10
N SER A 111 5.59 -23.06 13.61
CA SER A 111 4.36 -22.82 14.38
C SER A 111 4.30 -23.70 15.64
N GLN A 112 4.67 -24.98 15.55
CA GLN A 112 4.76 -25.86 16.71
C GLN A 112 5.80 -25.39 17.75
N ALA A 113 6.97 -24.91 17.29
CA ALA A 113 7.99 -24.37 18.18
C ALA A 113 7.49 -23.11 18.91
N LEU A 114 6.81 -22.23 18.19
CA LEU A 114 6.21 -21.02 18.75
C LEU A 114 5.10 -21.36 19.76
N THR A 115 4.21 -22.30 19.43
CA THR A 115 3.17 -22.76 20.36
C THR A 115 3.77 -23.33 21.64
N LYS A 116 4.86 -24.11 21.55
CA LYS A 116 5.57 -24.60 22.74
C LYS A 116 6.13 -23.46 23.59
N GLN A 117 6.73 -22.45 22.96
CA GLN A 117 7.24 -21.28 23.67
C GLN A 117 6.13 -20.49 24.37
N LEU A 118 5.00 -20.30 23.69
CA LEU A 118 3.84 -19.58 24.24
C LEU A 118 3.10 -20.37 25.34
N GLN A 119 3.17 -21.70 25.32
CA GLN A 119 2.58 -22.57 26.32
C GLN A 119 3.51 -22.88 27.50
N THR A 120 4.79 -22.48 27.45
CA THR A 120 5.70 -22.68 28.57
C THR A 120 5.31 -21.68 29.66
N PRO A 121 4.78 -22.11 30.82
CA PRO A 121 4.46 -21.17 31.89
C PRO A 121 5.76 -20.54 32.36
N THR A 122 5.81 -19.21 32.37
CA THR A 122 6.83 -18.42 33.08
C THR A 122 6.80 -18.80 34.56
N SER A 123 7.54 -19.85 34.93
CA SER A 123 7.87 -20.19 36.30
C SER A 123 9.09 -19.36 36.71
N VAL A 124 8.87 -18.07 36.94
CA VAL A 124 9.78 -17.27 37.77
C VAL A 124 8.92 -16.45 38.72
N GLY A 125 8.85 -16.89 39.97
CA GLY A 125 8.17 -16.14 41.03
C GLY A 125 7.59 -16.97 42.17
N ALA A 126 8.32 -17.98 42.67
CA ALA A 126 8.09 -18.50 44.02
C ALA A 126 9.36 -18.24 44.87
N ASN A 127 9.14 -17.59 46.02
CA ASN A 127 10.04 -17.32 47.16
C ASN A 127 11.07 -16.19 46.99
N VAL A 128 10.77 -15.00 47.54
CA VAL A 128 11.12 -14.52 48.91
C VAL A 128 10.06 -13.52 49.37
#